data_AF-A0A821XSH8-F1
#
_entry.id   AF-A0A821XSH8-F1
#
_cell.length_a   1.000
_cell.length_b   1.000
_cell.length_c   1.000
_cell.angle_alpha   90.00
_cell.angle_beta   90.00
_cell.angle_gamma   90.00
#
_symmetry.space_group_name_H-M   'P 1'
#
loop_
_entity.id
_entity.type
_entity.pdbx_description
1 polymer ?
#
loop_
_entity_poly.entity_id
_entity_poly.type
_entity_poly.pdbx_seq_one_letter_code
_entity_poly.pdbx_strand_id
1 'polypeptide(L)' 'NIPANAIWKQNGVTIAGGNGDGDATNQLHYSESLFVDDDQTVVIADCWNHRIMQWKNGDPTNGQVVAGGKGKGDGLHQLN' A
#
# COMPACT_ATOMS: atom_id res chain seq x y z
N ASN A 1 0.30 -24.25 -0.87
CA ASN A 1 1.59 -24.94 -0.99
C ASN A 1 2.51 -24.15 -1.90
N ILE A 2 3.44 -23.38 -1.33
CA ILE A 2 4.55 -22.80 -2.10
C ILE A 2 5.68 -23.85 -2.09
N PRO A 3 6.18 -24.29 -3.25
CA PRO A 3 7.20 -25.32 -3.30
C PRO A 3 8.52 -24.80 -2.69
N ALA A 4 9.27 -25.70 -2.04
CA ALA A 4 10.52 -25.35 -1.33
C ALA A 4 11.61 -24.76 -2.25
N ASN A 5 11.46 -24.89 -3.56
CA ASN A 5 12.34 -24.32 -4.60
C ASN A 5 11.65 -23.19 -5.40
N ALA A 6 10.60 -22.57 -4.86
CA ALA A 6 9.99 -21.40 -5.48
C ALA A 6 11.04 -20.28 -5.61
N ILE A 7 11.53 -20.09 -6.83
CA ILE A 7 12.39 -18.96 -7.16
C ILE A 7 11.43 -17.81 -7.42
N TRP A 8 11.31 -16.89 -6.45
CA TRP A 8 10.58 -15.64 -6.65
C TRP A 8 11.08 -14.98 -7.93
N LYS A 9 10.17 -14.52 -8.80
CA LYS A 9 10.57 -13.80 -10.01
C LYS A 9 11.50 -12.65 -9.60
N GLN A 10 12.73 -12.66 -10.10
CA GLN A 10 13.72 -11.62 -9.81
C GLN A 10 13.35 -10.24 -10.40
N ASN A 11 12.30 -10.15 -11.20
CA ASN A 11 11.83 -8.92 -11.83
C ASN A 11 10.73 -8.23 -11.00
N GLY A 12 10.88 -8.20 -9.68
CA GLY A 12 9.96 -7.45 -8.81
C GLY A 12 10.03 -5.96 -9.13
N VAL A 13 8.89 -5.28 -8.99
CA VAL A 13 8.80 -3.81 -9.10
C VAL A 13 8.51 -3.24 -7.72
N THR A 14 9.29 -2.26 -7.30
CA THR A 14 8.97 -1.49 -6.09
C THR A 14 7.84 -0.52 -6.41
N ILE A 15 6.70 -0.71 -5.75
CA ILE A 15 5.49 0.11 -5.95
C ILE A 15 5.33 1.22 -4.92
N ALA A 16 5.89 1.00 -3.73
CA ALA A 16 5.94 1.93 -2.63
C ALA A 16 7.15 1.61 -1.74
N GLY A 17 7.74 2.63 -1.13
CA GLY A 17 8.96 2.50 -0.31
C GLY A 17 10.25 2.74 -1.11
N GLY A 18 11.38 2.79 -0.41
CA GLY A 18 12.68 3.15 -1.00
C GLY A 18 12.88 4.66 -1.25
N ASN A 19 11.85 5.48 -0.99
CA ASN A 19 11.85 6.93 -1.18
C ASN A 19 11.81 7.72 0.15
N GLY A 20 12.10 7.07 1.27
CA GLY A 20 11.89 7.64 2.62
C GLY A 20 10.41 7.62 3.05
N ASP A 21 10.18 8.02 4.30
CA ASP A 21 8.83 8.28 4.82
C ASP A 21 8.21 9.52 4.15
N GLY A 22 6.89 9.48 3.93
CA GLY A 22 6.16 10.57 3.31
C GLY A 22 4.77 10.16 2.82
N ASP A 23 4.05 11.10 2.23
CA ASP A 23 2.64 10.97 1.81
C ASP A 23 2.46 10.94 0.28
N ALA A 24 3.54 10.86 -0.50
CA ALA A 24 3.43 10.57 -1.93
C ALA A 24 2.82 9.18 -2.18
N THR A 25 2.31 8.93 -3.39
CA THR A 25 1.66 7.65 -3.76
C THR A 25 2.64 6.47 -3.85
N ASN A 26 3.94 6.74 -3.81
CA ASN A 26 5.05 5.78 -3.77
C ASN A 26 5.84 5.84 -2.45
N GLN A 27 5.31 6.51 -1.43
CA GLN A 27 5.85 6.58 -0.07
C GLN A 27 4.82 6.03 0.93
N LEU A 28 5.33 5.56 2.07
CA LEU A 28 4.56 5.06 3.21
C LEU A 28 5.17 5.65 4.49
N HIS A 29 4.37 5.77 5.54
CA HIS A 29 4.77 6.29 6.83
C HIS A 29 4.20 5.40 7.95
N TYR A 30 5.08 4.61 8.58
CA TYR A 30 4.74 3.65 9.64
C TYR A 30 3.49 2.80 9.33
N SER A 31 3.48 2.17 8.15
CA SER A 31 2.42 1.23 7.77
C SER A 31 2.44 -0.02 8.65
N GLU A 32 1.28 -0.52 9.06
CA GLU A 32 1.20 -1.66 9.99
C GLU A 32 0.66 -2.94 9.36
N SER A 33 -0.06 -2.87 8.24
CA SER A 33 -0.68 -4.04 7.64
C SER A 33 -0.79 -3.97 6.12
N LEU A 34 -0.81 -5.15 5.50
CA LEU A 34 -0.89 -5.41 4.07
C LEU A 34 -1.95 -6.50 3.84
N PHE A 35 -2.77 -6.31 2.82
CA PHE A 35 -3.70 -7.31 2.30
C PHE A 35 -3.56 -7.41 0.78
N VAL A 36 -3.75 -8.60 0.23
CA VAL A 36 -3.79 -8.85 -1.22
C VAL A 36 -5.06 -9.65 -1.53
N ASP A 37 -5.88 -9.15 -2.45
CA ASP A 37 -7.11 -9.83 -2.89
C ASP A 37 -6.87 -10.83 -4.03
N ASP A 38 -7.93 -11.52 -4.45
CA ASP A 38 -7.89 -12.51 -5.53
C ASP A 38 -7.53 -11.89 -6.90
N ASP A 39 -7.80 -10.60 -7.10
CA ASP A 39 -7.40 -9.82 -8.29
C ASP A 39 -5.94 -9.34 -8.22
N GLN A 40 -5.22 -9.72 -7.16
CA GLN A 40 -3.85 -9.28 -6.84
C GLN A 40 -3.73 -7.77 -6.62
N THR A 41 -4.81 -7.12 -6.18
CA THR A 41 -4.75 -5.77 -5.64
C THR A 41 -4.02 -5.78 -4.31
N VAL A 42 -3.04 -4.90 -4.16
CA VAL A 42 -2.36 -4.64 -2.88
C VAL A 42 -3.06 -3.51 -2.15
N VAL A 43 -3.43 -3.73 -0.89
CA VAL A 43 -3.98 -2.71 0.00
C VAL A 43 -3.10 -2.60 1.24
N ILE A 44 -2.71 -1.38 1.60
CA ILE A 44 -1.84 -1.10 2.75
C ILE A 44 -2.51 -0.10 3.68
N ALA A 45 -2.48 -0.39 4.99
CA ALA A 45 -2.80 0.58 6.02
C ALA A 45 -1.56 1.44 6.30
N ASP A 46 -1.60 2.69 5.85
CA ASP A 46 -0.51 3.67 5.98
C ASP A 46 -0.80 4.57 7.19
N CYS A 47 -0.61 3.99 8.37
CA CYS A 47 -1.20 4.44 9.62
C CYS A 47 -0.81 5.87 10.03
N TRP A 48 0.46 6.25 9.89
CA TRP A 48 0.89 7.61 10.25
C TRP A 48 0.56 8.67 9.21
N ASN A 49 0.16 8.25 8.02
CA ASN A 49 -0.47 9.14 7.03
C ASN A 49 -2.01 9.14 7.15
N HIS A 50 -2.58 8.40 8.11
CA HIS A 50 -4.02 8.30 8.35
C HIS A 50 -4.80 7.95 7.08
N ARG A 51 -4.30 6.98 6.29
CA ARG A 51 -4.89 6.61 4.99
C ARG A 51 -4.79 5.12 4.70
N ILE A 52 -5.68 4.64 3.84
CA ILE A 52 -5.59 3.33 3.20
C ILE A 52 -5.20 3.54 1.74
N MET A 53 -4.14 2.87 1.31
CA MET A 53 -3.62 2.93 -0.05
C MET A 53 -3.92 1.65 -0.81
N GLN A 54 -4.19 1.76 -2.11
CA GLN A 54 -4.44 0.64 -3.02
C GLN A 54 -3.56 0.73 -4.29
N TRP A 55 -3.03 -0.42 -4.74
CA TRP A 55 -2.38 -0.59 -6.05
C TRP A 55 -2.96 -1.82 -6.76
N LYS A 56 -3.28 -1.69 -8.05
CA LYS A 56 -3.91 -2.76 -8.84
C LYS A 56 -2.88 -3.55 -9.65
N ASN A 57 -3.12 -4.83 -9.89
CA ASN A 57 -2.22 -5.76 -10.60
C ASN A 57 -1.83 -5.33 -12.03
N GLY A 58 -2.61 -4.48 -12.70
CA GLY A 58 -2.29 -3.93 -14.02
C GLY A 58 -1.69 -2.52 -14.01
N ASP A 59 -1.70 -1.83 -12.86
CA ASP A 59 -1.20 -0.47 -12.71
C ASP A 59 -0.48 -0.32 -11.35
N PRO A 60 0.60 -1.09 -11.14
CA PRO A 60 1.21 -1.25 -9.83
C PRO A 60 1.93 0.00 -9.35
N THR A 61 2.26 0.96 -10.22
CA THR A 61 2.95 2.21 -9.84
C THR A 61 2.01 3.36 -9.51
N ASN A 62 0.70 3.19 -9.71
CA ASN A 62 -0.30 4.23 -9.52
C ASN A 62 -1.10 3.99 -8.25
N GLY A 63 -0.51 4.34 -7.10
CA GLY A 63 -1.16 4.21 -5.79
C GLY A 63 -2.34 5.18 -5.64
N GLN A 64 -3.44 4.68 -5.08
CA GLN A 64 -4.65 5.46 -4.83
C GLN A 64 -5.01 5.48 -3.35
N VAL A 65 -5.42 6.64 -2.84
CA VAL A 65 -6.04 6.75 -1.51
C VAL A 65 -7.49 6.30 -1.61
N VAL A 66 -7.86 5.23 -0.91
CA VAL A 66 -9.23 4.68 -0.94
C VAL A 66 -10.03 4.94 0.34
N ALA A 67 -9.35 5.35 1.41
CA ALA A 67 -9.95 5.88 2.62
C ALA A 67 -8.95 6.79 3.35
N GLY A 68 -9.46 7.76 4.11
CA GLY A 68 -8.61 8.68 4.89
C GLY A 68 -7.86 9.71 4.03
N GLY A 69 -6.65 10.08 4.48
CA GLY A 69 -5.75 11.02 3.79
C GLY A 69 -6.06 12.49 4.06
N LYS A 70 -6.95 12.79 5.01
CA LYS A 70 -7.25 14.16 5.50
C LYS A 70 -6.89 14.33 6.98
N GLY A 71 -5.85 13.62 7.41
CA GLY A 71 -5.35 13.60 8.78
C GLY A 71 -6.20 12.75 9.72
N LYS A 72 -5.80 12.77 10.98
CA LYS A 72 -6.42 12.02 12.06
C LYS A 72 -7.83 12.53 12.39
N GLY A 73 -8.79 11.63 12.55
CA GLY A 73 -10.09 11.97 13.14
C GLY A 73 -11.26 11.11 12.66
N ASP A 74 -12.46 11.50 13.09
CA ASP A 74 -13.73 10.80 12.84
C ASP A 74 -14.54 11.40 11.68
N GLY A 75 -13.96 12.36 10.94
CA GLY A 75 -14.58 12.91 9.74
C GLY A 75 -14.72 11.88 8.62
N LEU A 76 -15.66 12.11 7.68
CA LEU A 76 -15.97 11.20 6.57
C LEU A 76 -14.75 10.76 5.73
N HIS A 77 -13.70 11.59 5.69
CA HIS A 77 -12.46 11.35 4.94
C HIS A 77 -11.22 11.29 5.84
N GLN A 78 -11.40 10.99 7.12
CA GLN A 78 -10.33 10.86 8.12
C GLN A 78 -10.27 9.43 8.68
N LEU A 79 -9.12 9.06 9.22
CA LEU A 79 -8.89 7.80 9.93
C LEU A 79 -8.06 8.09 11.19
N ASN A 80 -8.30 7.37 12.28
CA ASN A 80 -7.59 7.60 13.55
C ASN A 80 -6.20 7.00 13.62
#